data_AF-A0A956IFG9-F1
#
_entry.id   AF-A0A956IFG9-F1
#
_cell.length_a   1.000
_cell.length_b   1.000
_cell.length_c   1.000
_cell.angle_alpha   90.00
_cell.angle_beta   90.00
_cell.angle_gamma   90.00
#
_symmetry.space_group_name_H-M   'P 1'
#
loop_
_entity.id
_entity.type
_entity.pdbx_description
1 polymer ?
#
loop_
_entity_poly.entity_id
_entity_poly.type
_entity_poly.pdbx_seq_one_letter_code
_entity_poly.pdbx_strand_id
1 'polypeptide(L)'
;MAGTSLLALIDDIAVLLDDTAAMTKIATRKTAGVLGDDLALNAEQVTGVRTDRELPVVWAVALGSLKNKAILVPSALVISAVAPWLITPLLMLGGAFLCYEGFEKVAHKLLHRNDAGDEHEARREALATPEVDMVAFERERIKGAIRTDFILSAE
;
A
#
# COMPACT_ATOMS: atom_id res chain seq x y z
N MET A 1 -47.76 6.68 -25.28
CA MET A 1 -46.43 6.21 -25.72
C MET A 1 -45.24 6.85 -24.99
N ALA A 2 -45.42 7.67 -23.93
CA ALA A 2 -44.30 8.19 -23.13
C ALA A 2 -43.91 7.27 -21.95
N GLY A 3 -44.88 6.59 -21.32
CA GLY A 3 -44.62 5.71 -20.17
C GLY A 3 -43.81 4.45 -20.52
N THR A 4 -43.96 3.91 -21.73
CA THR A 4 -43.18 2.76 -22.21
C THR A 4 -41.71 3.09 -22.45
N SER A 5 -41.39 4.32 -22.87
CA SER A 5 -40.02 4.80 -23.04
C SER A 5 -39.32 5.03 -21.70
N LEU A 6 -40.04 5.53 -20.69
CA LEU A 6 -39.50 5.70 -19.34
C LEU A 6 -39.24 4.34 -18.67
N LEU A 7 -40.17 3.38 -18.82
CA LEU A 7 -40.01 2.05 -18.26
C LEU A 7 -38.85 1.29 -18.91
N ALA A 8 -38.67 1.40 -20.24
CA ALA A 8 -37.51 0.84 -20.92
C ALA A 8 -36.18 1.48 -20.44
N LEU A 9 -36.16 2.79 -20.22
CA LEU A 9 -34.97 3.47 -19.67
C LEU A 9 -34.63 2.99 -18.26
N ILE A 10 -35.64 2.79 -17.41
CA ILE A 10 -35.45 2.27 -16.05
C ILE A 10 -34.94 0.82 -16.09
N ASP A 11 -35.43 0.00 -17.03
CA ASP A 11 -34.98 -1.37 -17.25
C ASP A 11 -33.51 -1.40 -17.69
N ASP A 12 -33.12 -0.57 -18.66
CA ASP A 12 -31.72 -0.44 -19.11
C ASP A 12 -30.79 0.01 -17.98
N ILE A 13 -31.23 0.97 -17.15
CA ILE A 13 -30.48 1.40 -15.96
C ILE A 13 -30.35 0.25 -14.95
N ALA A 14 -31.42 -0.51 -14.72
CA ALA A 14 -31.40 -1.64 -13.80
C ALA A 14 -30.43 -2.74 -14.27
N VAL A 15 -30.38 -3.03 -15.58
CA VAL A 15 -29.41 -3.98 -16.16
C VAL A 15 -27.97 -3.49 -15.97
N LEU A 16 -27.69 -2.21 -16.29
CA LEU A 16 -26.35 -1.64 -16.08
C LEU A 16 -25.95 -1.65 -14.60
N LEU A 17 -26.89 -1.36 -13.69
CA LEU A 17 -26.62 -1.41 -12.26
C LEU A 17 -26.31 -2.83 -11.78
N ASP A 18 -27.00 -3.85 -12.28
CA ASP A 18 -26.72 -5.24 -11.93
C ASP A 18 -25.32 -5.67 -12.40
N ASP A 19 -24.94 -5.30 -13.63
CA ASP A 19 -23.59 -5.55 -14.16
C ASP A 19 -22.51 -4.85 -13.33
N THR A 20 -22.74 -3.58 -12.95
CA THR A 20 -21.79 -2.87 -12.08
C THR A 20 -21.71 -3.50 -10.69
N ALA A 21 -22.81 -3.97 -10.12
CA ALA A 21 -22.83 -4.65 -8.84
C ALA A 21 -22.07 -6.00 -8.91
N ALA A 22 -22.29 -6.78 -9.97
CA ALA A 22 -21.61 -8.04 -10.21
C ALA A 22 -20.09 -7.83 -10.38
N MET A 23 -19.67 -6.85 -11.19
CA MET A 23 -18.26 -6.54 -11.40
C MET A 23 -17.60 -5.97 -10.14
N THR A 24 -18.31 -5.13 -9.38
CA THR A 24 -17.84 -4.62 -8.09
C THR A 24 -17.59 -5.76 -7.11
N LYS A 25 -18.48 -6.76 -7.04
CA LYS A 25 -18.30 -7.93 -6.17
C LYS A 25 -17.01 -8.71 -6.52
N ILE A 26 -16.71 -8.89 -7.81
CA ILE A 26 -15.49 -9.56 -8.27
C ILE A 26 -14.26 -8.71 -7.94
N ALA A 27 -14.31 -7.40 -8.20
CA ALA A 27 -13.23 -6.46 -7.91
C ALA A 27 -12.91 -6.43 -6.41
N THR A 28 -13.91 -6.33 -5.55
CA THR A 28 -13.76 -6.37 -4.09
C THR A 28 -13.10 -7.67 -3.63
N ARG A 29 -13.52 -8.82 -4.19
CA ARG A 29 -12.93 -10.13 -3.84
C ARG A 29 -11.45 -10.23 -4.24
N LYS A 30 -11.07 -9.71 -5.42
CA LYS A 30 -9.66 -9.69 -5.86
C LYS A 30 -8.82 -8.73 -5.02
N THR A 31 -9.39 -7.59 -4.64
CA THR A 31 -8.68 -6.55 -3.88
C THR A 31 -8.53 -6.89 -2.40
N ALA A 32 -9.41 -7.73 -1.85
CA ALA A 32 -9.36 -8.13 -0.43
C ALA A 32 -8.06 -8.85 -0.02
N GLY A 33 -7.45 -9.62 -0.94
CA GLY A 33 -6.18 -10.30 -0.67
C GLY A 33 -5.00 -9.33 -0.57
N VAL A 34 -4.94 -8.38 -1.51
CA VAL A 34 -3.91 -7.34 -1.56
C VAL A 34 -4.05 -6.39 -0.36
N LEU A 35 -5.28 -5.96 -0.02
CA LEU A 35 -5.53 -5.15 1.16
C LEU A 35 -5.12 -5.84 2.47
N GLY A 36 -5.27 -7.16 2.55
CA GLY A 36 -4.84 -7.94 3.71
C GLY A 36 -3.31 -7.94 3.88
N ASP A 37 -2.58 -8.02 2.77
CA ASP A 37 -1.12 -7.98 2.74
C ASP A 37 -0.59 -6.58 3.13
N ASP A 38 -1.13 -5.53 2.50
CA ASP A 38 -0.82 -4.13 2.81
C ASP A 38 -1.03 -3.80 4.29
N LEU A 39 -2.13 -4.28 4.88
CA LEU A 39 -2.44 -4.07 6.29
C LEU A 39 -1.44 -4.79 7.20
N ALA A 40 -0.99 -6.00 6.84
CA ALA A 40 -0.02 -6.75 7.64
C ALA A 40 1.37 -6.09 7.60
N LEU A 41 1.83 -5.69 6.42
CA LEU A 41 3.15 -5.07 6.24
C LEU A 41 3.20 -3.64 6.80
N ASN A 42 2.14 -2.85 6.63
CA ASN A 42 2.09 -1.48 7.15
C ASN A 42 1.89 -1.45 8.68
N ALA A 43 1.18 -2.44 9.26
CA ALA A 43 1.06 -2.57 10.71
C ALA A 43 2.43 -2.73 11.39
N GLU A 44 3.34 -3.52 10.79
CA GLU A 44 4.71 -3.70 11.29
C GLU A 44 5.50 -2.36 11.32
N GLN A 45 5.30 -1.50 10.31
CA GLN A 45 6.00 -0.21 10.21
C GLN A 45 5.51 0.86 11.18
N VAL A 46 4.31 0.72 11.75
CA VAL A 46 3.73 1.66 12.74
C VAL A 46 3.93 1.18 14.19
N THR A 47 4.42 -0.05 14.39
CA THR A 47 4.73 -0.57 15.74
C THR A 47 5.86 0.23 16.41
N GLY A 48 5.60 0.73 17.62
CA GLY A 48 6.56 1.46 18.47
C GLY A 48 6.30 2.96 18.66
N VAL A 49 5.25 3.53 18.06
CA VAL A 49 4.75 4.87 18.38
C VAL A 49 3.93 4.80 19.67
N ARG A 50 4.00 5.81 20.56
CA ARG A 50 3.14 5.89 21.75
C ARG A 50 1.68 5.90 21.32
N THR A 51 0.82 5.13 22.00
CA THR A 51 -0.60 4.94 21.66
C THR A 51 -1.40 6.26 21.54
N ASP A 52 -1.01 7.30 22.28
CA ASP A 52 -1.61 8.65 22.19
C ASP A 52 -1.27 9.42 20.90
N ARG A 53 -0.28 8.96 20.11
CA ARG A 53 0.26 9.60 18.89
C ARG A 53 0.11 8.73 17.63
N GLU A 54 -0.44 7.52 17.76
CA GLU A 54 -0.64 6.59 16.64
C GLU A 54 -1.65 7.13 15.61
N LEU A 55 -2.77 7.69 16.06
CA LEU A 55 -3.83 8.22 15.19
C LEU A 55 -3.35 9.34 14.23
N PRO A 56 -2.62 10.38 14.70
CA PRO A 56 -2.03 11.38 13.81
C PRO A 56 -1.01 10.82 12.81
N VAL A 57 -0.20 9.85 13.23
CA VAL A 57 0.80 9.21 12.36
C VAL A 57 0.13 8.39 11.27
N VAL A 58 -0.85 7.56 11.61
CA VAL A 58 -1.64 6.79 10.64
C VAL A 58 -2.37 7.71 9.66
N TRP A 59 -2.93 8.82 10.15
CA TRP A 59 -3.57 9.81 9.28
C TRP A 59 -2.59 10.46 8.29
N ALA A 60 -1.38 10.80 8.75
CA ALA A 60 -0.33 11.35 7.88
C ALA A 60 0.12 10.35 6.80
N VAL A 61 0.27 9.08 7.17
CA VAL A 61 0.57 7.99 6.22
C VAL A 61 -0.57 7.79 5.24
N ALA A 62 -1.83 7.76 5.72
CA ALA A 62 -3.01 7.62 4.86
C ALA A 62 -3.11 8.75 3.83
N LEU A 63 -2.89 10.00 4.24
CA LEU A 63 -2.91 11.14 3.33
C LEU A 63 -1.75 11.10 2.31
N GLY A 64 -0.58 10.59 2.71
CA GLY A 64 0.56 10.37 1.82
C GLY A 64 0.32 9.26 0.81
N SER A 65 -0.18 8.11 1.26
CA SER A 65 -0.59 6.98 0.42
C SER A 65 -1.67 7.37 -0.59
N LEU A 66 -2.65 8.16 -0.17
CA LEU A 66 -3.71 8.65 -1.05
C LEU A 66 -3.15 9.44 -2.23
N LYS A 67 -2.12 10.28 -2.01
CA LYS A 67 -1.45 11.02 -3.08
C LYS A 67 -0.70 10.09 -4.04
N ASN A 68 -0.02 9.07 -3.52
CA ASN A 68 0.65 8.08 -4.36
C ASN A 68 -0.34 7.34 -5.26
N LYS A 69 -1.43 6.83 -4.68
CA LYS A 69 -2.48 6.11 -5.42
C LYS A 69 -3.21 7.01 -6.42
N ALA A 70 -3.42 8.28 -6.07
CA ALA A 70 -4.02 9.26 -6.99
C ALA A 70 -3.15 9.56 -8.22
N ILE A 71 -1.83 9.29 -8.17
CA ILE A 71 -0.92 9.44 -9.31
C ILE A 71 -0.77 8.11 -10.06
N LEU A 72 -0.54 7.02 -9.33
CA LEU A 72 -0.30 5.69 -9.89
C LEU A 72 -1.53 5.15 -10.64
N VAL A 73 -2.73 5.26 -10.06
CA VAL A 73 -3.95 4.69 -10.65
C VAL A 73 -4.30 5.33 -12.00
N PRO A 74 -4.37 6.67 -12.14
CA PRO A 74 -4.62 7.28 -13.44
C PRO A 74 -3.49 6.99 -14.44
N SER A 75 -2.24 6.98 -14.00
CA SER A 75 -1.10 6.66 -14.87
C SER A 75 -1.19 5.24 -15.43
N ALA A 76 -1.56 4.28 -14.58
CA ALA A 76 -1.77 2.90 -14.99
C ALA A 76 -2.95 2.77 -15.97
N LEU A 77 -4.04 3.51 -15.77
CA LEU A 77 -5.18 3.55 -16.70
C LEU A 77 -4.77 4.13 -18.07
N VAL A 78 -3.96 5.20 -18.08
CA VAL A 78 -3.43 5.79 -19.32
C VAL A 78 -2.51 4.80 -20.05
N ILE A 79 -1.60 4.14 -19.34
CA ILE A 79 -0.73 3.11 -19.91
C ILE A 79 -1.57 1.96 -20.50
N SER A 80 -2.60 1.52 -19.77
CA SER A 80 -3.52 0.47 -20.23
C SER A 80 -4.23 0.84 -21.53
N ALA A 81 -4.64 2.10 -21.69
CA ALA A 81 -5.32 2.58 -22.89
C ALA A 81 -4.38 2.78 -24.09
N VAL A 82 -3.14 3.23 -23.86
CA VAL A 82 -2.20 3.62 -24.95
C VAL A 82 -1.24 2.52 -25.33
N ALA A 83 -0.73 1.76 -24.35
CA ALA A 83 0.31 0.75 -24.53
C ALA A 83 0.16 -0.39 -23.50
N PRO A 84 -0.89 -1.24 -23.61
CA PRO A 84 -1.15 -2.30 -22.64
C PRO A 84 -0.02 -3.33 -22.54
N TRP A 85 0.77 -3.49 -23.61
CA TRP A 85 1.95 -4.37 -23.61
C TRP A 85 3.05 -3.91 -22.66
N LEU A 86 3.05 -2.63 -22.23
CA LEU A 86 4.03 -2.07 -21.30
C LEU A 86 3.74 -2.46 -19.84
N ILE A 87 2.52 -2.88 -19.53
CA ILE A 87 2.12 -3.30 -18.18
C ILE A 87 2.94 -4.53 -17.76
N THR A 88 3.00 -5.56 -18.61
CA THR A 88 3.73 -6.80 -18.30
C THR A 88 5.21 -6.58 -17.98
N PRO A 89 6.04 -5.88 -18.79
CA PRO A 89 7.43 -5.63 -18.44
C PRO A 89 7.59 -4.73 -17.20
N LEU A 90 6.70 -3.75 -16.97
CA LEU A 90 6.69 -2.96 -15.74
C LEU A 90 6.45 -3.83 -14.51
N LEU A 91 5.43 -4.68 -14.55
CA LEU A 91 5.11 -5.61 -13.45
C LEU A 91 6.23 -6.64 -13.23
N MET A 92 6.83 -7.18 -14.29
CA MET A 92 7.95 -8.12 -14.18
C MET A 92 9.18 -7.48 -13.54
N LEU A 93 9.46 -6.20 -13.84
CA LEU A 93 10.54 -5.45 -13.20
C LEU A 93 10.23 -5.16 -11.73
N GLY A 94 9.00 -4.75 -11.41
CA GLY A 94 8.53 -4.55 -10.04
C GLY A 94 8.64 -5.83 -9.21
N GLY A 95 8.13 -6.95 -9.73
CA GLY A 95 8.22 -8.25 -9.09
C GLY A 95 9.66 -8.72 -8.87
N ALA A 96 10.56 -8.49 -9.84
CA ALA A 96 11.98 -8.81 -9.67
C ALA A 96 12.65 -7.99 -8.55
N PHE A 97 12.32 -6.70 -8.43
CA PHE A 97 12.79 -5.84 -7.34
C PHE A 97 12.27 -6.31 -5.98
N LEU A 98 10.99 -6.67 -5.88
CA LEU A 98 10.41 -7.22 -4.65
C LEU A 98 11.03 -8.57 -4.26
N CYS A 99 11.32 -9.44 -5.23
CA CYS A 99 12.05 -10.69 -4.98
C CYS A 99 13.46 -10.43 -4.42
N TYR A 100 14.14 -9.40 -4.94
CA TYR A 100 15.45 -8.99 -4.43
C TYR A 100 15.35 -8.50 -2.97
N GLU A 101 14.44 -7.56 -2.68
CA GLU A 101 14.26 -7.00 -1.32
C GLU A 101 13.76 -8.06 -0.32
N GLY A 102 12.86 -8.95 -0.75
CA GLY A 102 12.38 -10.08 0.03
C GLY A 102 13.49 -11.08 0.37
N PHE A 103 14.34 -11.42 -0.62
CA PHE A 103 15.50 -12.28 -0.38
C PHE A 103 16.50 -11.64 0.58
N GLU A 104 16.79 -10.34 0.43
CA GLU A 104 17.69 -9.60 1.33
C GLU A 104 17.20 -9.63 2.78
N LYS A 105 15.90 -9.36 3.03
CA LYS A 105 15.32 -9.41 4.38
C LYS A 105 15.36 -10.82 4.98
N VAL A 106 15.06 -11.85 4.19
CA VAL A 106 15.10 -13.26 4.64
C VAL A 106 16.54 -13.69 4.91
N ALA A 107 17.47 -13.38 4.00
CA ALA A 107 18.88 -13.72 4.13
C ALA A 107 19.51 -13.01 5.33
N HIS A 108 19.20 -11.73 5.55
CA HIS A 108 19.68 -10.99 6.72
C HIS A 108 19.20 -11.63 8.03
N LYS A 109 17.91 -11.99 8.12
CA LYS A 109 17.33 -12.64 9.32
C LYS A 109 17.87 -14.05 9.58
N LEU A 110 18.27 -14.78 8.54
CA LEU A 110 18.79 -16.14 8.65
C LEU A 110 20.32 -16.18 8.85
N LEU A 111 21.07 -15.27 8.22
CA LEU A 111 22.53 -15.22 8.28
C LEU A 111 23.06 -14.38 9.46
N HIS A 112 22.37 -13.32 9.88
CA HIS A 112 22.76 -12.46 11.01
C HIS A 112 22.01 -12.80 12.31
N ARG A 113 21.51 -14.04 12.44
CA ARG A 113 20.81 -14.51 13.66
C ARG A 113 21.70 -14.50 14.93
N ASN A 114 23.01 -14.32 14.77
CA ASN A 114 23.97 -14.19 15.86
C ASN A 114 24.38 -12.74 16.20
N ASP A 115 23.97 -11.73 15.41
CA ASP A 115 24.21 -10.29 15.68
C ASP A 115 22.98 -9.59 16.28
N ALA A 116 21.98 -10.36 16.72
CA ALA A 116 20.82 -9.83 17.43
C ALA A 116 21.17 -9.15 18.78
N GLY A 117 22.43 -9.27 19.25
CA GLY A 117 22.96 -8.49 20.37
C GLY A 117 23.26 -7.05 19.98
N ASP A 118 23.95 -6.83 18.86
CA ASP A 118 24.55 -5.53 18.52
C ASP A 118 23.52 -4.50 18.03
N GLU A 119 22.47 -4.91 17.31
CA GLU A 119 21.37 -3.99 16.94
C GLU A 119 20.49 -3.61 18.14
N HIS A 120 20.32 -4.51 19.11
CA HIS A 120 19.58 -4.20 20.34
C HIS A 120 20.40 -3.29 21.26
N GLU A 121 21.71 -3.44 21.27
CA GLU A 121 22.63 -2.59 22.04
C GLU A 121 22.77 -1.21 21.37
N ALA A 122 22.90 -1.13 20.05
CA ALA A 122 22.89 0.14 19.29
C ALA A 122 21.55 0.89 19.42
N ARG A 123 20.42 0.17 19.42
CA ARG A 123 19.08 0.77 19.64
C ARG A 123 18.89 1.20 21.10
N ARG A 124 19.49 0.51 22.07
CA ARG A 124 19.50 0.90 23.49
C ARG A 124 20.43 2.09 23.75
N GLU A 125 21.56 2.17 23.07
CA GLU A 125 22.53 3.27 23.18
C GLU A 125 21.98 4.56 22.52
N ALA A 126 21.27 4.42 21.40
CA ALA A 126 20.51 5.51 20.78
C ALA A 126 19.33 6.01 21.66
N LEU A 127 18.73 5.13 22.48
CA LEU A 127 17.71 5.49 23.48
C LEU A 127 18.31 6.09 24.78
N ALA A 128 19.61 5.94 25.00
CA ALA A 128 20.31 6.44 26.20
C ALA A 128 20.86 7.87 26.03
N THR A 129 20.83 8.43 24.81
CA THR A 129 21.19 9.82 24.57
C THR A 129 19.96 10.70 24.78
N PRO A 130 19.89 11.53 25.84
CA PRO A 130 18.68 12.26 26.21
C PRO A 130 18.39 13.35 25.17
N GLU A 131 17.10 13.49 24.85
CA GLU A 131 16.54 14.49 23.91
C GLU A 131 16.56 14.08 22.43
N VAL A 132 16.20 12.83 22.15
CA VAL A 132 15.86 12.37 20.80
C VAL A 132 14.62 13.13 20.31
N ASP A 133 14.78 13.80 19.17
CA ASP A 133 13.75 14.47 18.39
C ASP A 133 12.65 13.47 17.98
N MET A 134 11.70 13.25 18.88
CA MET A 134 10.54 12.38 18.67
C MET A 134 9.79 12.71 17.37
N VAL A 135 9.84 13.98 16.95
CA VAL A 135 9.23 14.45 15.70
C VAL A 135 10.03 13.98 14.49
N ALA A 136 11.37 13.96 14.57
CA ALA A 136 12.20 13.37 13.52
C ALA A 136 11.96 11.86 13.36
N PHE A 137 11.84 11.13 14.47
CA PHE A 137 11.53 9.70 14.45
C PHE A 137 10.15 9.40 13.82
N GLU A 138 9.12 10.16 14.20
CA GLU A 138 7.78 10.05 13.60
C GLU A 138 7.81 10.36 12.10
N ARG A 139 8.53 11.41 11.68
CA ARG A 139 8.68 11.79 10.26
C ARG A 139 9.36 10.70 9.43
N GLU A 140 10.40 10.08 9.97
CA GLU A 140 11.12 9.00 9.30
C GLU A 140 10.22 7.77 9.09
N ARG A 141 9.43 7.42 10.11
CA ARG A 141 8.42 6.35 10.02
C ARG A 141 7.34 6.66 8.99
N ILE A 142 6.79 7.88 8.99
CA ILE A 142 5.78 8.32 8.00
C ILE A 142 6.35 8.21 6.57
N LYS A 143 7.59 8.67 6.37
CA LYS A 143 8.26 8.62 5.06
C LYS A 143 8.53 7.18 4.60
N GLY A 144 8.96 6.31 5.50
CA GLY A 144 9.18 4.88 5.23
C GLY A 144 7.89 4.17 4.80
N ALA A 145 6.79 4.43 5.52
CA ALA A 145 5.48 3.87 5.20
C ALA A 145 4.96 4.33 3.84
N ILE A 146 5.06 5.63 3.53
CA ILE A 146 4.64 6.18 2.23
C ILE A 146 5.47 5.60 1.08
N ARG A 147 6.79 5.39 1.28
CA ARG A 147 7.67 4.80 0.26
C ARG A 147 7.34 3.34 0.02
N THR A 148 7.11 2.57 1.08
CA THR A 148 6.75 1.16 0.97
C THR A 148 5.41 1.01 0.26
N ASP A 149 4.41 1.81 0.65
CA ASP A 149 3.10 1.84 0.01
C ASP A 149 3.16 2.24 -1.48
N PHE A 150 4.10 3.11 -1.88
CA PHE A 150 4.31 3.44 -3.30
C PHE A 150 4.76 2.22 -4.11
N ILE A 151 5.69 1.44 -3.55
CA ILE A 151 6.25 0.25 -4.20
C ILE A 151 5.19 -0.84 -4.26
N LEU A 152 4.46 -1.08 -3.17
CA LEU A 152 3.32 -2.01 -3.13
C LEU A 152 2.20 -1.56 -4.10
N SER A 153 1.89 -0.27 -4.17
CA SER A 153 0.87 0.24 -5.11
C SER A 153 1.27 0.12 -6.59
N ALA A 154 2.53 -0.20 -6.89
CA ALA A 154 3.03 -0.44 -8.24
C ALA A 154 3.02 -1.93 -8.62
N GLU A 155 2.73 -2.84 -7.68
CA GLU A 155 2.60 -4.28 -7.90
C GLU A 155 1.22 -4.71 -8.43
#